data_AF-A0A2G6JQN5-F1
#
_entry.id   AF-A0A2G6JQN5-F1
#
_cell.length_a   1.000
_cell.length_b   1.000
_cell.length_c   1.000
_cell.angle_alpha   90.00
_cell.angle_beta   90.00
_cell.angle_gamma   90.00
#
_symmetry.space_group_name_H-M   'P 1'
#
loop_
_entity.id
_entity.type
_entity.pdbx_description
1 polymer ?
#
loop_
_entity_poly.entity_id
_entity_poly.type
_entity_poly.pdbx_seq_one_letter_code
_entity_poly.pdbx_strand_id
1 'polypeptide(L)'
;MFRMYALLLCLSFAMPLQADVNQADLAKCREYSNPTARSQCVQLYKQTRTRVAYSRCKKSLECWGKQYQKQAREACRNAFSMRAAHSDLWRKYWNNQDFDQFRWHSEKKGSLLYYENESDVVLRCIFFPKAPSRVKVSIAASQ
;
A
#
# COMPACT_ATOMS: atom_id res chain seq x y z
N MET A 1 56.00 -20.03 40.24
CA MET A 1 55.61 -18.91 39.34
C MET A 1 54.27 -19.25 38.71
N PHE A 2 53.44 -18.22 38.54
CA PHE A 2 51.98 -18.26 38.43
C PHE A 2 51.41 -19.04 37.23
N ARG A 3 50.28 -19.71 37.49
CA ARG A 3 49.31 -20.27 36.53
C ARG A 3 48.88 -19.19 35.52
N MET A 4 48.79 -19.50 34.23
CA MET A 4 48.02 -18.67 33.30
C MET A 4 47.05 -19.52 32.48
N TYR A 5 45.80 -19.09 32.60
CA TYR A 5 44.58 -19.80 32.27
C TYR A 5 44.29 -19.81 30.78
N ALA A 6 43.69 -20.91 30.33
CA ALA A 6 42.98 -21.02 29.07
C ALA A 6 41.86 -19.96 29.01
N LEU A 7 41.78 -19.21 27.91
CA LEU A 7 40.62 -18.43 27.55
C LEU A 7 40.36 -18.60 26.04
N LEU A 8 39.59 -19.65 25.74
CA LEU A 8 38.81 -19.80 24.52
C LEU A 8 37.82 -18.63 24.44
N LEU A 9 38.17 -17.61 23.66
CA LEU A 9 37.27 -16.54 23.24
C LEU A 9 36.28 -17.12 22.21
N CYS A 10 35.18 -17.70 22.71
CA CYS A 10 33.98 -17.89 21.92
C CYS A 10 33.45 -16.51 21.51
N LEU A 11 33.79 -16.09 20.30
CA LEU A 11 33.14 -15.00 19.59
C LEU A 11 31.68 -15.39 19.34
N SER A 12 30.84 -15.08 20.31
CA SER A 12 29.39 -15.05 20.18
C SER A 12 29.04 -13.98 19.15
N PHE A 13 28.97 -14.36 17.88
CA PHE A 13 28.28 -13.57 16.85
C PHE A 13 26.82 -13.48 17.27
N ALA A 14 26.48 -12.42 18.02
CA ALA A 14 25.10 -12.01 18.24
C ALA A 14 24.54 -11.60 16.87
N MET A 15 23.94 -12.55 16.17
CA MET A 15 23.13 -12.25 15.00
C MET A 15 22.05 -11.26 15.46
N PRO A 16 21.93 -10.08 14.83
CA PRO A 16 20.84 -9.19 15.16
C PRO A 16 19.56 -9.90 14.73
N LEU A 17 18.76 -10.35 15.71
CA LEU A 17 17.40 -10.82 15.50
C LEU A 17 16.69 -9.78 14.63
N GLN A 18 16.50 -10.14 13.35
CA GLN A 18 15.67 -9.41 12.42
C GLN A 18 14.23 -9.62 12.88
N ALA A 19 13.79 -8.83 13.86
CA ALA A 19 12.37 -8.69 14.15
C ALA A 19 11.70 -8.17 12.88
N ASP A 20 10.99 -9.09 12.22
CA ASP A 20 10.18 -8.84 11.04
C ASP A 20 9.12 -7.80 11.40
N VAL A 21 8.88 -6.83 10.51
CA VAL A 21 7.90 -5.78 10.78
C VAL A 21 6.52 -6.42 10.73
N ASN A 22 5.85 -6.49 11.87
CA ASN A 22 4.52 -7.09 11.97
C ASN A 22 3.52 -6.28 11.11
N GLN A 23 2.96 -6.92 10.08
CA GLN A 23 1.99 -6.27 9.18
C GLN A 23 0.73 -5.78 9.93
N ALA A 24 0.39 -6.39 11.07
CA ALA A 24 -0.72 -5.96 11.90
C ALA A 24 -0.51 -4.55 12.48
N ASP A 25 0.72 -4.20 12.84
CA ASP A 25 1.04 -2.86 13.37
C ASP A 25 0.97 -1.80 12.28
N LEU A 26 1.36 -2.16 11.06
CA LEU A 26 1.18 -1.29 9.89
C LEU A 26 -0.28 -1.14 9.47
N ALA A 27 -1.13 -2.13 9.75
CA ALA A 27 -2.57 -2.04 9.49
C ALA A 27 -3.25 -1.05 10.45
N LYS A 28 -2.90 -1.08 11.74
CA LYS A 28 -3.38 -0.09 12.74
C LYS A 28 -3.02 1.35 12.35
N CYS A 29 -1.87 1.53 11.71
CA CYS A 29 -1.46 2.84 11.19
C CYS A 29 -2.28 3.38 10.01
N ARG A 30 -3.15 2.55 9.43
CA ARG A 30 -4.00 2.93 8.31
C ARG A 30 -5.37 3.42 8.78
N GLU A 31 -5.79 3.04 9.99
CA GLU A 31 -6.96 3.58 10.69
C GLU A 31 -6.52 4.79 11.51
N TYR A 32 -6.63 5.99 10.92
CA TYR A 32 -6.33 7.24 11.61
C TYR A 32 -7.44 7.57 12.63
N SER A 33 -7.44 6.92 13.79
CA SER A 33 -8.51 7.07 14.79
C SER A 33 -8.18 8.07 15.91
N ASN A 34 -6.90 8.30 16.26
CA ASN A 34 -6.52 9.28 17.29
C ASN A 34 -5.06 9.82 17.15
N PRO A 35 -4.72 10.94 17.83
CA PRO A 35 -3.40 11.59 17.72
C PRO A 35 -2.21 10.72 18.18
N THR A 36 -2.42 9.86 19.19
CA THR A 36 -1.40 8.95 19.73
C THR A 36 -1.06 7.84 18.75
N ALA A 37 -2.07 7.25 18.10
CA ALA A 37 -1.89 6.30 17.01
C ALA A 37 -1.12 6.95 15.86
N ARG A 38 -1.44 8.21 15.52
CA ARG A 38 -0.72 8.97 14.48
C ARG A 38 0.77 9.16 14.82
N SER A 39 1.11 9.52 16.07
CA SER A 39 2.51 9.72 16.48
C SER A 39 3.31 8.41 16.51
N GLN A 40 2.71 7.33 17.00
CA GLN A 40 3.27 5.99 16.98
C GLN A 40 3.55 5.51 15.56
N CYS A 41 2.63 5.76 14.64
CA CYS A 41 2.81 5.43 13.23
C CYS A 41 3.91 6.23 12.57
N VAL A 42 4.03 7.53 12.87
CA VAL A 42 5.15 8.34 12.40
C VAL A 42 6.49 7.76 12.87
N GLN A 43 6.59 7.31 14.12
CA GLN A 43 7.80 6.66 14.62
C GLN A 43 8.06 5.30 13.93
N LEU A 44 7.02 4.50 13.72
CA LEU A 44 7.13 3.21 13.01
C LEU A 44 7.60 3.38 11.56
N TYR A 45 7.09 4.38 10.83
CA TYR A 45 7.55 4.71 9.47
C TYR A 45 8.96 5.36 9.43
N LYS A 46 9.45 5.89 10.55
CA LYS A 46 10.84 6.36 10.69
C LYS A 46 11.83 5.22 10.88
N GLN A 47 11.40 4.06 11.38
CA GLN A 47 12.26 2.90 11.55
C GLN A 47 12.79 2.39 10.20
N THR A 48 14.09 2.14 10.12
CA THR A 48 14.78 1.67 8.91
C THR A 48 14.20 0.35 8.40
N ARG A 49 13.79 -0.57 9.29
CA ARG A 49 13.20 -1.86 8.91
C ARG A 49 11.87 -1.70 8.18
N THR A 50 11.00 -0.82 8.65
CA THR A 50 9.74 -0.48 7.98
C THR A 50 9.97 0.14 6.61
N ARG A 51 10.98 1.01 6.51
CA ARG A 51 11.39 1.59 5.22
C ARG A 51 11.94 0.53 4.27
N VAL A 52 12.71 -0.43 4.76
CA VAL A 52 13.25 -1.55 3.97
C VAL A 52 12.12 -2.47 3.51
N ALA A 53 11.20 -2.88 4.38
CA ALA A 53 10.04 -3.70 4.02
C ALA A 53 9.14 -3.01 2.98
N TYR A 54 8.83 -1.72 3.19
CA TYR A 54 8.12 -0.87 2.23
C TYR A 54 8.85 -0.80 0.89
N SER A 55 10.17 -0.60 0.91
CA SER A 55 11.00 -0.54 -0.31
C SER A 55 11.08 -1.88 -1.04
N ARG A 56 11.07 -3.00 -0.31
CA ARG A 56 11.10 -4.36 -0.87
C ARG A 56 9.78 -4.70 -1.54
N CYS A 57 8.65 -4.40 -0.88
CA CYS A 57 7.33 -4.63 -1.47
C CYS A 57 7.07 -3.75 -2.70
N LYS A 58 7.54 -2.49 -2.69
CA LYS A 58 7.40 -1.58 -3.84
C LYS A 58 8.07 -2.11 -5.12
N LYS A 59 9.10 -2.94 -5.03
CA LYS A 59 9.77 -3.55 -6.20
C LYS A 59 8.91 -4.61 -6.89
N SER A 60 7.87 -5.11 -6.24
CA SER A 60 6.94 -6.09 -6.80
C SER A 60 5.57 -5.44 -6.97
N LEU A 61 5.09 -5.35 -8.21
CA LEU A 61 3.74 -4.85 -8.50
C LEU A 61 2.69 -5.63 -7.70
N GLU A 62 2.82 -6.96 -7.64
CA GLU A 62 1.86 -7.84 -6.98
C GLU A 62 1.83 -7.60 -5.47
N CYS A 63 3.00 -7.53 -4.82
CA CYS A 63 3.07 -7.20 -3.40
C CYS A 63 2.47 -5.82 -3.12
N TRP A 64 2.86 -4.83 -3.94
CA TRP A 64 2.42 -3.45 -3.78
C TRP A 64 0.91 -3.29 -3.99
N GLY A 65 0.37 -3.95 -5.01
CA GLY A 65 -1.06 -4.00 -5.29
C GLY A 65 -1.82 -4.61 -4.11
N LYS A 66 -1.45 -5.82 -3.69
CA LYS A 66 -2.08 -6.51 -2.55
C LYS A 66 -2.03 -5.68 -1.27
N GLN A 67 -0.90 -5.02 -0.99
CA GLN A 67 -0.73 -4.17 0.19
C GLN A 67 -1.77 -3.03 0.26
N TYR A 68 -2.16 -2.48 -0.89
CA TYR A 68 -3.04 -1.31 -1.00
C TYR A 68 -4.43 -1.59 -1.58
N GLN A 69 -4.75 -2.83 -1.92
CA GLN A 69 -5.97 -3.22 -2.61
C GLN A 69 -7.24 -2.76 -1.87
N LYS A 70 -7.34 -3.02 -0.56
CA LYS A 70 -8.51 -2.60 0.24
C LYS A 70 -8.72 -1.09 0.22
N GLN A 71 -7.66 -0.31 0.42
CA GLN A 71 -7.74 1.16 0.42
C GLN A 71 -8.08 1.71 -0.96
N ALA A 72 -7.48 1.15 -2.00
CA ALA A 72 -7.78 1.53 -3.36
C ALA A 72 -9.23 1.23 -3.71
N ARG A 73 -9.74 0.02 -3.40
CA ARG A 73 -11.14 -0.36 -3.62
C ARG A 73 -12.11 0.63 -2.99
N GLU A 74 -11.92 0.96 -1.71
CA GLU A 74 -12.79 1.91 -1.01
C GLU A 74 -12.71 3.32 -1.61
N ALA A 75 -11.50 3.85 -1.84
CA ALA A 75 -11.32 5.19 -2.37
C ALA A 75 -11.84 5.33 -3.81
N CYS A 76 -11.58 4.32 -4.67
CA CYS A 76 -12.07 4.28 -6.04
C CYS A 76 -13.60 4.18 -6.06
N ARG A 77 -14.19 3.28 -5.27
CA ARG A 77 -15.65 3.12 -5.17
C ARG A 77 -16.33 4.44 -4.79
N ASN A 78 -15.80 5.13 -3.77
CA ASN A 78 -16.34 6.41 -3.34
C ASN A 78 -16.26 7.46 -4.46
N ALA A 79 -15.12 7.55 -5.16
CA ALA A 79 -14.94 8.49 -6.26
C ALA A 79 -15.87 8.21 -7.46
N PHE A 80 -16.08 6.94 -7.82
CA PHE A 80 -17.02 6.57 -8.88
C PHE A 80 -18.47 6.83 -8.48
N SER A 81 -18.88 6.45 -7.27
CA SER A 81 -20.23 6.73 -6.76
C SER A 81 -20.55 8.22 -6.76
N MET A 82 -19.59 9.07 -6.34
CA MET A 82 -19.76 10.52 -6.40
C MET A 82 -19.93 11.03 -7.83
N ARG A 83 -19.19 10.49 -8.80
CA ARG A 83 -19.35 10.87 -10.21
C ARG A 83 -20.69 10.41 -10.79
N ALA A 84 -21.11 9.19 -10.47
CA ALA A 84 -22.39 8.60 -10.92
C ALA A 84 -23.61 9.34 -10.36
N ALA A 85 -23.51 9.88 -9.13
CA ALA A 85 -24.56 10.70 -8.53
C ALA A 85 -24.82 12.01 -9.32
N HIS A 86 -23.83 12.52 -10.05
CA HIS A 86 -23.90 13.81 -10.74
C HIS A 86 -23.75 13.71 -12.27
N SER A 87 -23.71 12.51 -12.85
CA SER A 87 -23.56 12.35 -14.30
C SER A 87 -24.20 11.05 -14.79
N ASP A 88 -25.11 11.18 -15.76
CA ASP A 88 -25.77 10.04 -16.42
C ASP A 88 -24.76 9.14 -17.13
N LEU A 89 -23.74 9.72 -17.77
CA LEU A 89 -22.65 8.96 -18.41
C LEU A 89 -21.96 8.03 -17.40
N TRP A 90 -21.63 8.54 -16.22
CA TRP A 90 -20.97 7.74 -15.19
C TRP A 90 -21.92 6.73 -14.58
N ARG A 91 -23.18 7.11 -14.37
CA ARG A 91 -24.23 6.21 -13.85
C ARG A 91 -24.50 5.04 -14.78
N LYS A 92 -24.41 5.25 -16.11
CA LYS A 92 -24.57 4.19 -17.12
C LYS A 92 -23.57 3.05 -16.93
N TYR A 93 -22.32 3.40 -16.60
CA TYR A 93 -21.22 2.42 -16.54
C TYR A 93 -20.85 2.00 -15.12
N TRP A 94 -21.28 2.75 -14.08
CA TRP A 94 -20.98 2.41 -12.70
C TRP A 94 -22.04 1.50 -12.08
N ASN A 95 -21.68 0.25 -11.82
CA ASN A 95 -22.54 -0.78 -11.23
C ASN A 95 -21.97 -1.31 -9.90
N ASN A 96 -21.26 -0.47 -9.14
CA ASN A 96 -20.55 -0.87 -7.93
C ASN A 96 -19.56 -2.03 -8.15
N GLN A 97 -18.93 -2.10 -9.33
CA GLN A 97 -17.94 -3.13 -9.63
C GLN A 97 -16.71 -2.99 -8.73
N ASP A 98 -16.11 -4.14 -8.40
CA ASP A 98 -14.81 -4.17 -7.73
C ASP A 98 -13.68 -4.01 -8.77
N PHE A 99 -12.65 -3.24 -8.43
CA PHE A 99 -11.47 -3.09 -9.28
C PHE A 99 -10.43 -4.14 -8.91
N ASP A 100 -10.44 -5.27 -9.62
CA ASP A 100 -9.53 -6.38 -9.32
C ASP A 100 -8.28 -6.39 -10.20
N GLN A 101 -8.31 -5.68 -11.33
CA GLN A 101 -7.14 -5.51 -12.19
C GLN A 101 -6.35 -4.27 -11.80
N PHE A 102 -5.02 -4.41 -11.73
CA PHE A 102 -4.13 -3.29 -11.41
C PHE A 102 -2.79 -3.38 -12.12
N ARG A 103 -2.20 -2.22 -12.38
CA ARG A 103 -0.84 -2.07 -12.91
C ARG A 103 -0.17 -0.83 -12.37
N TRP A 104 1.12 -0.67 -12.63
CA TRP A 104 1.80 0.58 -12.32
C TRP A 104 1.21 1.73 -13.14
N HIS A 105 0.73 2.78 -12.45
CA HIS A 105 0.59 4.09 -13.07
C HIS A 105 1.95 4.81 -13.10
N SER A 106 2.72 4.69 -12.00
CA SER A 106 4.11 5.12 -11.94
C SER A 106 4.82 4.35 -10.84
N GLU A 107 5.73 3.46 -11.23
CA GLU A 107 6.55 2.68 -10.30
C GLU A 107 7.43 3.59 -9.43
N LYS A 108 8.07 4.60 -10.04
CA LYS A 108 8.89 5.59 -9.31
C LYS A 108 8.11 6.27 -8.19
N LYS A 109 6.86 6.69 -8.45
CA LYS A 109 6.00 7.34 -7.45
C LYS A 109 5.24 6.34 -6.57
N GLY A 110 5.24 5.05 -6.92
CA GLY A 110 4.47 4.00 -6.25
C GLY A 110 2.97 4.12 -6.46
N SER A 111 2.51 4.82 -7.50
CA SER A 111 1.08 4.98 -7.79
C SER A 111 0.60 3.83 -8.68
N LEU A 112 -0.61 3.34 -8.39
CA LEU A 112 -1.25 2.23 -9.07
C LEU A 112 -2.39 2.75 -9.96
N LEU A 113 -2.60 2.08 -11.08
CA LEU A 113 -3.81 2.19 -11.87
C LEU A 113 -4.62 0.92 -11.61
N TYR A 114 -5.76 1.07 -10.97
CA TYR A 114 -6.80 0.06 -10.88
C TYR A 114 -7.76 0.25 -12.04
N TYR A 115 -8.22 -0.83 -12.65
CA TYR A 115 -9.12 -0.76 -13.79
C TYR A 115 -10.07 -1.95 -13.87
N GLU A 116 -11.19 -1.75 -14.55
CA GLU A 116 -12.21 -2.76 -14.81
C GLU A 116 -12.74 -2.53 -16.23
N ASN A 117 -12.92 -3.61 -16.98
CA ASN A 117 -13.48 -3.54 -18.33
C ASN A 117 -15.00 -3.75 -18.23
N GLU A 118 -15.76 -2.76 -18.69
CA GLU A 118 -17.23 -2.77 -18.63
C GLU A 118 -17.77 -2.48 -20.02
N SER A 119 -18.37 -3.49 -20.66
CA SER A 119 -18.91 -3.38 -22.02
C SER A 119 -17.89 -2.83 -23.03
N ASP A 120 -18.06 -1.58 -23.49
CA ASP A 120 -17.25 -0.87 -24.49
C ASP A 120 -16.27 0.14 -23.86
N VAL A 121 -16.19 0.18 -22.53
CA VAL A 121 -15.35 1.12 -21.79
C VAL A 121 -14.45 0.43 -20.76
N VAL A 122 -13.43 1.16 -20.35
CA VAL A 122 -12.55 0.82 -19.22
C VAL A 122 -12.74 1.87 -18.16
N LEU A 123 -13.23 1.44 -17.00
CA LEU A 123 -13.25 2.24 -15.78
C LEU A 123 -11.83 2.24 -15.22
N ARG A 124 -11.27 3.43 -14.97
CA ARG A 124 -9.89 3.59 -14.51
C ARG A 124 -9.85 4.41 -13.23
N CYS A 125 -9.06 3.96 -12.27
CA CYS A 125 -8.79 4.65 -11.01
C CYS A 125 -7.29 4.72 -10.75
N ILE A 126 -6.73 5.92 -10.78
CA ILE A 126 -5.35 6.17 -10.36
C ILE A 126 -5.33 6.37 -8.84
N PHE A 127 -4.66 5.46 -8.15
CA PHE A 127 -4.50 5.42 -6.71
C PHE A 127 -3.10 5.88 -6.28
N PHE A 128 -3.05 6.75 -5.26
CA PHE A 128 -1.82 7.26 -4.68
C PHE A 128 -1.70 6.79 -3.22
N PRO A 129 -0.85 5.79 -2.89
CA PRO A 129 -0.73 5.27 -1.53
C PRO A 129 -0.40 6.33 -0.45
N LYS A 130 0.28 7.40 -0.83
CA LYS A 130 0.63 8.52 0.07
C LYS A 130 -0.53 9.50 0.30
N ALA A 131 -1.55 9.48 -0.55
CA ALA A 131 -2.73 10.33 -0.45
C ALA A 131 -3.97 9.54 -0.94
N PRO A 132 -4.42 8.52 -0.17
CA PRO A 132 -5.47 7.59 -0.61
C PRO A 132 -6.80 8.27 -1.00
N SER A 133 -7.12 9.42 -0.42
CA SER A 133 -8.33 10.19 -0.74
C SER A 133 -8.25 10.99 -2.05
N ARG A 134 -7.07 11.12 -2.67
CA ARG A 134 -6.85 11.92 -3.89
C ARG A 134 -6.82 11.06 -5.15
N VAL A 135 -7.68 10.05 -5.24
CA VAL A 135 -7.78 9.22 -6.43
C VAL A 135 -8.25 10.03 -7.64
N LYS A 136 -7.85 9.59 -8.84
CA LYS A 136 -8.37 10.14 -10.09
C LYS A 136 -9.10 9.05 -10.86
N VAL A 137 -10.39 9.25 -11.07
CA VAL A 137 -11.22 8.32 -11.84
C VAL A 137 -11.44 8.83 -13.25
N SER A 138 -11.54 7.94 -14.23
CA SER A 138 -11.85 8.25 -15.62
C SER A 138 -12.54 7.06 -16.30
N ILE A 139 -13.36 7.34 -17.31
CA ILE A 139 -13.92 6.37 -18.25
C ILE A 139 -13.22 6.60 -19.59
N ALA A 140 -12.86 5.52 -20.28
CA ALA A 140 -12.25 5.60 -21.60
C ALA A 140 -12.69 4.41 -22.45
N ALA A 141 -12.62 4.52 -23.78
CA ALA A 141 -12.94 3.41 -24.67
C ALA A 141 -12.03 2.19 -24.38
N SER A 142 -12.61 0.99 -24.47
CA SER A 142 -11.85 -0.25 -24.57
C SER A 142 -11.06 -0.23 -25.89
N GLN A 143 -9.75 -0.47 -25.82
CA GLN A 143 -8.88 -0.63 -26.99
C GLN A 143 -8.84 -2.10 -27.40
#